data_AF-A0A937H3I6-F1
#
_entry.id   AF-A0A937H3I6-F1
#
_cell.length_a   1.000
_cell.length_b   1.000
_cell.length_c   1.000
_cell.angle_alpha   90.00
_cell.angle_beta   90.00
_cell.angle_gamma   90.00
#
_symmetry.space_group_name_H-M   'P 1'
#
loop_
_entity.id
_entity.type
_entity.pdbx_description
1 polymer ?
#
loop_
_entity_poly.entity_id
_entity_poly.type
_entity_poly.pdbx_seq_one_letter_code
_entity_poly.pdbx_strand_id
1 'polypeptide(L)' 'MKSLNNIEKIEVIGGKTTITYVDGTKYSTKDDITLTANYRNENDHPIIDHCI' A
#
# COMPACT_ATOMS: atom_id res chain seq x y z
N MET A 1 3.25 2.70 -1.69
CA MET A 1 1.98 2.06 -1.25
C MET A 1 0.83 2.72 -2.00
N LYS A 2 -0.15 1.94 -2.49
CA LYS A 2 -1.33 2.49 -3.20
C LYS A 2 -2.28 3.16 -2.19
N SER A 3 -3.01 4.17 -2.64
CA SER A 3 -3.99 4.90 -1.80
C SER A 3 -5.10 3.97 -1.33
N LEU A 4 -5.53 4.14 -0.07
CA LEU A 4 -6.63 3.35 0.51
C LEU A 4 -7.98 3.63 -0.18
N ASN A 5 -8.12 4.78 -0.85
CA ASN A 5 -9.32 5.10 -1.64
C ASN A 5 -9.49 4.18 -2.85
N ASN A 6 -8.46 3.40 -3.21
CA ASN A 6 -8.50 2.46 -4.33
C ASN A 6 -8.69 1.01 -3.87
N ILE A 7 -9.07 0.78 -2.62
CA ILE A 7 -9.34 -0.56 -2.09
C ILE A 7 -10.80 -0.91 -2.33
N GLU A 8 -11.03 -2.03 -3.01
CA GLU A 8 -12.36 -2.62 -3.21
C GLU A 8 -12.76 -3.47 -2.00
N LYS A 9 -11.83 -4.31 -1.50
CA LYS A 9 -12.13 -5.28 -0.45
C LYS A 9 -10.90 -5.65 0.37
N ILE A 10 -11.09 -5.86 1.67
CA ILE A 10 -10.09 -6.42 2.58
C ILE A 10 -10.67 -7.68 3.22
N GLU A 11 -9.98 -8.80 3.12
CA GLU A 11 -10.38 -10.08 3.69
C GLU A 11 -9.28 -10.69 4.53
N VAL A 12 -9.64 -11.26 5.68
CA VAL A 12 -8.73 -12.01 6.54
C VAL A 12 -9.25 -13.43 6.64
N ILE A 13 -8.54 -14.37 6.03
CA ILE A 13 -8.91 -15.80 6.01
C ILE A 13 -7.69 -16.61 6.45
N GLY A 14 -7.84 -17.39 7.52
CA GLY A 14 -6.79 -18.28 8.02
C GLY A 14 -5.48 -17.55 8.39
N GLY A 15 -5.58 -16.33 8.94
CA GLY A 15 -4.41 -15.52 9.31
C GLY A 15 -3.68 -14.88 8.12
N LYS A 16 -4.26 -14.91 6.92
CA LYS A 16 -3.75 -14.22 5.74
C LYS A 16 -4.67 -13.06 5.39
N THR A 17 -4.12 -11.86 5.34
CA THR A 17 -4.83 -10.66 4.89
C THR A 17 -4.67 -10.52 3.39
N THR A 18 -5.78 -10.30 2.68
CA THR A 18 -5.82 -10.04 1.24
C THR A 18 -6.54 -8.73 0.98
N ILE A 19 -5.89 -7.82 0.27
CA ILE A 19 -6.40 -6.54 -0.17
C ILE A 19 -6.62 -6.63 -1.68
N THR A 20 -7.87 -6.46 -2.10
CA THR A 20 -8.25 -6.33 -3.51
C THR A 20 -8.47 -4.85 -3.79
N TYR A 21 -7.79 -4.33 -4.81
CA TYR A 21 -7.93 -2.96 -5.30
C TYR A 21 -8.97 -2.91 -6.41
N VAL A 22 -9.57 -1.73 -6.64
CA VAL A 22 -10.61 -1.51 -7.67
C VAL A 22 -10.11 -1.81 -9.09
N ASP A 23 -8.80 -1.70 -9.32
CA ASP A 23 -8.16 -2.08 -10.60
C ASP A 23 -7.96 -3.59 -10.78
N GLY A 24 -8.43 -4.41 -9.83
CA GLY A 24 -8.28 -5.86 -9.81
C GLY A 24 -6.93 -6.35 -9.25
N THR A 25 -6.00 -5.45 -8.90
CA THR A 25 -4.75 -5.83 -8.22
C THR A 25 -5.07 -6.51 -6.90
N LYS A 26 -4.34 -7.57 -6.57
CA LYS A 26 -4.45 -8.25 -5.27
C LYS A 26 -3.11 -8.22 -4.56
N TYR A 27 -3.12 -7.80 -3.31
CA TYR A 27 -1.99 -7.90 -2.41
C TYR A 27 -2.37 -8.82 -1.26
N SER A 28 -1.53 -9.79 -0.94
CA SER A 28 -1.78 -10.66 0.21
C SER A 28 -0.54 -10.87 1.04
N THR A 29 -0.71 -10.90 2.36
CA THR A 29 0.38 -11.16 3.30
C THR A 29 -0.12 -11.91 4.53
N LYS A 30 0.79 -12.61 5.20
CA LYS A 30 0.58 -13.26 6.50
C LYS A 30 1.20 -12.45 7.65
N ASP A 31 1.96 -11.43 7.32
CA ASP A 31 2.58 -10.53 8.28
C ASP A 31 1.61 -9.42 8.70
N ASP A 32 1.90 -8.78 9.83
CA ASP A 32 1.14 -7.62 10.29
C ASP A 32 1.22 -6.48 9.28
N ILE A 33 0.07 -5.87 8.98
CA ILE A 33 -0.01 -4.72 8.09
C ILE A 33 -0.61 -3.50 8.79
N THR A 34 -0.08 -2.33 8.45
CA THR A 34 -0.68 -1.05 8.82
C THR A 34 -1.23 -0.37 7.58
N LEU A 35 -2.53 -0.04 7.60
CA LEU A 35 -3.19 0.70 6.54
C LEU A 35 -3.34 2.16 6.98
N THR A 36 -2.51 3.04 6.40
CA THR A 36 -2.54 4.47 6.71
C THR A 36 -3.32 5.22 5.64
N ALA A 37 -4.48 5.76 6.00
CA ALA A 37 -5.23 6.66 5.13
C ALA A 37 -4.46 7.98 4.96
N ASN A 38 -4.48 8.54 3.75
CA ASN A 38 -3.82 9.81 3.45
C ASN A 38 -2.30 9.81 3.74
N TYR A 39 -1.62 8.66 3.61
CA TYR A 39 -0.17 8.63 3.66
C TYR A 39 0.39 9.54 2.56
N ARG A 40 0.88 10.70 2.97
CA ARG A 40 1.60 11.64 2.12
C ARG A 40 3.07 11.22 2.23
N ASN A 41 3.65 10.79 1.11
CA ASN A 41 5.08 10.53 1.08
C ASN A 41 5.80 11.88 1.28
N GLU A 42 6.23 12.17 2.51
CA GLU A 42 7.00 13.39 2.81
C GLU A 42 8.44 13.31 2.27
N ASN A 43 8.85 12.15 1.72
CA ASN A 43 10.13 11.93 1.07
C ASN A 43 10.04 11.93 -0.47
N ASP A 44 9.00 12.52 -1.06
CA ASP A 44 8.92 12.74 -2.51
C ASP A 44 9.74 13.98 -2.93
N HIS A 45 10.96 14.10 -2.39
CA HIS A 45 11.95 15.01 -2.92
C HIS A 45 12.72 14.25 -3.99
N PRO A 46 12.95 14.82 -5.19
CA PRO A 46 13.96 14.25 -6.06
C PRO A 46 15.25 14.18 -5.23
N ILE A 47 15.81 12.99 -5.06
CA ILE A 47 17.19 12.86 -4.62
C ILE A 47 17.96 13.57 -5.73
N ILE A 48 18.36 14.82 -5.48
CA ILE A 48 19.20 15.56 -6.41
C ILE A 48 20.54 14.84 -6.35
N ASP A 49 20.71 13.86 -7.24
CA ASP A 49 22.00 13.25 -7.53
C ASP A 49 22.81 14.33 -8.26
N HIS A 50 23.37 15.25 -7.47
CA HIS A 50 24.39 16.15 -7.96
C HIS A 50 25.64 15.27 -8.11
N CYS A 51 25.86 14.73 -9.31
CA CYS A 51 27.16 14.17 -9.68
C CYS A 51 28.24 15.21 -9.33
N ILE A 52 29.14 14.83 -8.42
CA ILE A 52 30.30 15.60 -7.96
C ILE A 52 31.31 15.72 -9.10
#